data_AF-A0A9X8YNR5-F1
#
_entry.id   AF-A0A9X8YNR5-F1
#
_cell.length_a   1.000
_cell.length_b   1.000
_cell.length_c   1.000
_cell.angle_alpha   90.00
_cell.angle_beta   90.00
_cell.angle_gamma   90.00
#
_symmetry.space_group_name_H-M   'P 1'
#
loop_
_entity.id
_entity.type
_entity.pdbx_description
1 polymer ?
#
loop_
_entity_poly.entity_id
_entity_poly.type
_entity_poly.pdbx_seq_one_letter_code
_entity_poly.pdbx_strand_id
1 'polypeptide(L)' 'MTAWHEYAEAIKSGEIPACKRLKQAVNRYFSDLNDPLYVFDTAVVERFIAFSRLCPHVKGPLRGQPIALEPWQQFAFA' A
#
# COMPACT_ATOMS: atom_id res chain seq x y z
N MET A 1 -4.70 -12.33 2.86
CA MET A 1 -3.65 -11.32 3.12
C MET A 1 -4.17 -9.98 2.63
N THR A 2 -3.56 -8.86 3.02
CA THR A 2 -4.01 -7.53 2.58
C THR A 2 -3.34 -7.18 1.25
N ALA A 3 -3.97 -6.38 0.40
CA ALA A 3 -3.47 -6.10 -0.95
C ALA A 3 -2.08 -5.44 -0.96
N TRP A 4 -1.79 -4.57 0.03
CA TRP A 4 -0.45 -3.97 0.16
C TRP A 4 0.61 -4.98 0.61
N HIS A 5 0.23 -5.97 1.42
CA HIS A 5 1.15 -7.01 1.86
C HIS A 5 1.52 -7.94 0.72
N GLU A 6 0.51 -8.38 -0.06
CA GLU A 6 0.71 -9.19 -1.26
C GLU A 6 1.59 -8.46 -2.29
N TYR A 7 1.37 -7.15 -2.46
CA TYR A 7 2.24 -6.32 -3.29
C TYR A 7 3.69 -6.28 -2.81
N ALA A 8 3.91 -6.12 -1.49
CA ALA A 8 5.24 -6.15 -0.90
C ALA A 8 5.91 -7.53 -1.07
N GLU A 9 5.17 -8.62 -0.90
CA GLU A 9 5.63 -9.99 -1.14
C GLU A 9 6.03 -10.20 -2.61
N ALA A 10 5.22 -9.76 -3.56
CA ALA A 10 5.49 -9.88 -4.99
C ALA A 10 6.73 -9.09 -5.43
N ILE A 11 7.03 -7.94 -4.81
CA ILE A 11 8.30 -7.23 -5.03
C ILE A 11 9.47 -8.00 -4.41
N LYS A 12 9.29 -8.54 -3.20
CA LYS A 12 10.34 -9.27 -2.47
C LYS A 12 10.71 -10.59 -3.17
N SER A 13 9.73 -11.30 -3.72
CA SER A 13 9.93 -12.52 -4.51
C SER A 13 10.54 -12.24 -5.89
N GLY A 14 10.44 -10.99 -6.37
CA GLY A 14 10.92 -10.57 -7.68
C GLY A 14 9.90 -10.80 -8.81
N GLU A 15 8.66 -11.18 -8.49
CA GLU A 15 7.56 -11.27 -9.44
C GLU A 15 7.25 -9.91 -10.08
N ILE A 16 7.22 -8.85 -9.27
CA ILE A 16 7.06 -7.47 -9.76
C ILE A 16 8.45 -6.81 -9.89
N PRO A 17 8.86 -6.37 -11.10
CA PRO A 17 10.11 -5.65 -11.26
C PRO A 17 10.02 -4.28 -10.59
N ALA A 18 10.89 -4.06 -9.61
CA ALA A 18 10.94 -2.83 -8.83
C ALA A 18 12.31 -2.14 -8.90
N CYS A 19 12.30 -0.81 -8.84
CA CYS A 19 13.54 -0.03 -8.76
C CYS A 19 14.22 -0.23 -7.40
N LYS A 20 15.50 0.18 -7.30
CA LYS A 20 16.31 0.03 -6.08
C LYS A 20 15.61 0.59 -4.83
N ARG A 21 15.01 1.78 -4.93
CA ARG A 21 14.37 2.46 -3.79
C ARG A 21 13.12 1.72 -3.30
N LEU A 22 12.32 1.21 -4.23
CA LEU A 22 11.12 0.45 -3.89
C LEU A 22 11.47 -0.88 -3.22
N LYS A 23 12.50 -1.59 -3.71
CA LYS A 23 13.03 -2.79 -3.04
C LYS A 23 13.52 -2.49 -1.62
N GLN A 24 14.19 -1.36 -1.41
CA GLN A 24 14.62 -0.93 -0.07
C GLN A 24 13.44 -0.63 0.86
N ALA A 25 12.38 0.03 0.36
CA ALA A 25 11.17 0.29 1.15
C ALA A 25 10.47 -1.01 1.56
N VAL A 26 10.36 -1.98 0.65
CA VAL A 26 9.81 -3.32 0.93
C VAL A 26 10.65 -4.05 1.97
N ASN A 27 11.98 -4.03 1.85
CA ASN A 27 12.85 -4.66 2.85
C ASN A 27 12.67 -4.02 4.23
N ARG A 28 12.60 -2.68 4.31
CA ARG A 28 12.33 -1.97 5.56
C ARG A 28 10.98 -2.39 6.15
N TYR A 29 9.91 -2.40 5.35
CA TYR A 29 8.58 -2.84 5.79
C TYR A 29 8.63 -4.21 6.47
N PHE A 30 9.28 -5.21 5.87
CA PHE A 30 9.41 -6.53 6.49
C PHE A 30 10.36 -6.54 7.69
N SER A 31 11.40 -5.71 7.72
CA SER A 31 12.26 -5.55 8.90
C SER A 31 11.48 -4.98 10.08
N ASP A 32 10.71 -3.92 9.87
CA ASP A 32 9.93 -3.25 10.91
C ASP A 32 8.83 -4.16 11.47
N LEU A 33 8.21 -5.00 10.62
CA LEU A 33 7.25 -6.01 11.07
C LEU A 33 7.82 -7.08 12.02
N ASN A 34 9.13 -7.33 11.94
CA ASN A 34 9.81 -8.31 12.79
C ASN A 34 10.53 -7.67 13.98
N ASP A 35 10.51 -6.34 14.09
CA ASP A 35 11.16 -5.60 15.16
C ASP A 35 10.15 -5.34 16.30
N PRO A 36 10.43 -5.80 17.54
CA PRO A 36 9.52 -5.60 18.68
C PRO A 36 9.36 -4.13 19.09
N LEU A 37 10.19 -3.21 18.59
CA LEU A 37 10.06 -1.77 18.85
C LEU A 37 8.90 -1.13 18.10
N TYR A 38 8.40 -1.77 17.04
CA TYR A 38 7.34 -1.23 16.20
C TYR A 38 6.09 -2.11 16.26
N VAL A 39 4.92 -1.46 16.20
CA VAL A 39 3.63 -2.13 16.05
C VAL A 39 2.99 -1.63 14.78
N PHE A 40 2.64 -2.55 13.90
CA PHE A 40 1.95 -2.22 12.66
C PHE A 40 0.44 -2.07 12.91
N ASP A 41 -0.06 -0.84 12.89
CA ASP A 41 -1.48 -0.55 13.05
C ASP A 41 -2.22 -0.67 11.71
N THR A 42 -2.75 -1.87 11.45
CA THR A 42 -3.53 -2.15 10.24
C THR A 42 -4.79 -1.29 10.14
N ALA A 43 -5.40 -0.90 11.27
CA ALA A 43 -6.65 -0.15 11.29
C ALA A 43 -6.47 1.29 10.78
N VAL A 44 -5.28 1.87 10.94
CA VAL A 44 -4.94 3.18 10.36
C VAL A 44 -4.93 3.11 8.83
N VAL A 45 -4.30 2.08 8.26
CA VAL A 45 -4.23 1.87 6.81
C VAL A 45 -5.62 1.63 6.22
N GLU A 46 -6.39 0.74 6.84
CA GLU A 46 -7.76 0.42 6.41
C GLU A 46 -8.69 1.63 6.46
N ARG A 47 -8.55 2.48 7.49
CA ARG A 47 -9.32 3.72 7.62
C ARG A 47 -9.00 4.69 6.48
N PHE A 48 -7.73 4.81 6.10
CA PHE A 48 -7.34 5.66 4.97
C PHE A 48 -7.89 5.12 3.63
N ILE A 49 -7.83 3.79 3.42
CA ILE A 49 -8.40 3.16 2.23
C ILE A 49 -9.93 3.34 2.18
N ALA A 50 -10.61 3.22 3.31
CA ALA A 50 -12.05 3.48 3.39
C ALA A 50 -12.37 4.96 3.06
N PHE A 51 -11.56 5.89 3.59
CA PHE A 51 -11.70 7.32 3.30
C PHE A 51 -11.49 7.64 1.82
N SER A 52 -10.52 7.00 1.13
CA SER A 52 -10.28 7.25 -0.29
C SER A 52 -11.54 7.00 -1.15
N ARG A 53 -12.36 6.01 -0.77
CA ARG A 53 -13.60 5.68 -1.48
C ARG A 53 -14.71 6.71 -1.29
N LEU A 54 -14.61 7.59 -0.29
CA LEU A 54 -15.52 8.72 -0.11
C LEU A 54 -15.14 9.90 -1.01
N CYS A 55 -13.93 9.91 -1.57
CA CYS A 55 -13.44 10.95 -2.45
C CYS A 55 -13.73 10.59 -3.92
N PRO A 56 -14.62 11.32 -4.61
CA PRO A 56 -14.82 11.10 -6.03
C PRO A 56 -13.73 11.79 -6.85
N HIS A 57 -13.42 11.24 -8.03
CA HIS A 57 -12.57 11.94 -9.00
C HIS A 57 -13.22 13.27 -9.42
N VAL A 58 -12.49 14.38 -9.28
CA VAL A 58 -13.00 15.73 -9.57
C VAL A 58 -13.00 16.03 -11.08
N LYS A 59 -12.06 15.44 -11.82
CA LYS A 59 -11.84 15.68 -13.26
C LYS A 59 -11.44 14.38 -13.96
N GLY A 60 -11.56 14.38 -15.30
CA GLY A 60 -11.11 13.28 -16.16
C GLY A 60 -12.15 12.19 -16.42
N PRO A 61 -11.76 11.08 -17.06
CA PRO A 61 -12.67 10.02 -17.49
C PRO A 61 -13.44 9.33 -16.35
N LEU A 62 -12.88 9.31 -15.15
CA LEU A 62 -13.47 8.69 -13.97
C LEU A 62 -14.27 9.68 -13.10
N ARG A 63 -14.54 10.90 -13.60
CA ARG A 63 -15.21 11.95 -12.82
C ARG A 63 -16.49 11.43 -12.16
N GLY A 64 -16.63 11.71 -10.86
CA GLY A 64 -17.77 11.30 -10.04
C GLY A 64 -17.66 9.87 -9.49
N GLN A 65 -16.74 9.05 -9.98
CA GLN A 65 -16.49 7.72 -9.43
C GLN A 65 -15.57 7.80 -8.20
N PRO A 66 -15.78 6.97 -7.17
CA PRO A 66 -14.88 6.83 -6.03
C PRO A 66 -13.41 6.55 -6.42
N ILE A 67 -12.47 7.05 -5.63
CA ILE A 67 -11.05 6.67 -5.76
C ILE A 67 -10.84 5.31 -5.11
N ALA A 68 -10.59 4.30 -5.95
CA ALA A 68 -10.13 2.98 -5.54
C ALA A 68 -8.60 2.94 -5.63
N LEU A 69 -7.92 2.71 -4.50
CA LEU A 69 -6.47 2.65 -4.45
C LEU A 69 -5.95 1.30 -4.96
N GLU A 70 -4.98 1.36 -5.87
CA GLU A 70 -4.23 0.19 -6.34
C GLU A 70 -3.31 -0.37 -5.23
N PRO A 71 -2.89 -1.64 -5.29
CA PRO A 71 -2.07 -2.27 -4.24
C PRO A 71 -0.81 -1.49 -3.88
N TRP A 72 -0.12 -0.91 -4.86
CA TRP A 72 1.08 -0.10 -4.62
C TRP A 72 0.77 1.23 -3.93
N GLN A 73 -0.40 1.81 -4.18
CA GLN A 73 -0.86 3.03 -3.51
C GLN A 73 -1.25 2.73 -2.07
N GLN A 74 -1.87 1.58 -1.82
CA GLN A 74 -2.13 1.11 -0.46
C GLN A 74 -0.82 0.86 0.30
N PHE A 75 0.18 0.26 -0.36
CA PHE A 75 1.52 0.06 0.23
C PHE A 75 2.23 1.36 0.57
N ALA A 76 1.97 2.47 -0.12
CA ALA A 76 2.56 3.76 0.24
C ALA A 76 2.08 4.29 1.60
N PHE A 77 0.94 3.81 2.11
CA PHE A 77 0.39 4.16 3.42
C PHE A 77 0.53 3.05 4.46
N ALA A 78 1.03 1.89 4.06
CA ALA A 78 1.38 0.78 4.92
C ALA A 78 2.84 0.95 5.40
#